data_AF-A0A8I0LWT8-F1
#
_entry.id   AF-A0A8I0LWT8-F1
#
_cell.length_a   1.000
_cell.length_b   1.000
_cell.length_c   1.000
_cell.angle_alpha   90.00
_cell.angle_beta   90.00
_cell.angle_gamma   90.00
#
_symmetry.space_group_name_H-M   'P 1'
#
loop_
_entity.id
_entity.type
_entity.pdbx_description
1 polymer ?
#
loop_
_entity_poly.entity_id
_entity_poly.type
_entity_poly.pdbx_seq_one_letter_code
_entity_poly.pdbx_strand_id
1 'polypeptide(L)'
;MSTPEPRELLLVLVEVDDDNITATFDLGGPLPLDVPADWFTYGLTLAGSSGGPVKQFGVRFSPTETKAFIFEFTSATQANYDAAYVDNRGSSVVVKFVDAALGVDSIGSLTGFATVEGEDVSIDVPVQLLT
;
A
#
# COMPACT_ATOMS: atom_id res chain seq x y z
N MET A 1 -10.21 -7.91 18.32
CA MET A 1 -9.77 -8.50 17.03
C MET A 1 -8.28 -8.75 17.15
N SER A 2 -7.77 -9.89 16.64
CA SER A 2 -6.33 -10.13 16.59
C SER A 2 -5.70 -9.21 15.55
N THR A 3 -4.48 -8.73 15.82
CA THR A 3 -3.68 -8.01 14.83
C THR A 3 -3.50 -8.88 13.60
N PRO A 4 -3.71 -8.33 12.38
CA PRO A 4 -3.35 -9.03 11.16
C PRO A 4 -1.90 -9.49 11.20
N GLU A 5 -1.60 -10.67 10.66
CA GLU A 5 -0.21 -11.14 10.51
C GLU A 5 0.32 -10.73 9.13
N PRO A 6 1.61 -10.39 9.01
CA PRO A 6 2.22 -10.09 7.72
C PRO A 6 2.22 -11.35 6.84
N ARG A 7 1.77 -11.15 5.61
CA ARG A 7 1.67 -12.13 4.53
C ARG A 7 2.45 -11.65 3.31
N GLU A 8 2.88 -12.60 2.49
CA GLU A 8 3.50 -12.33 1.19
C GLU A 8 2.58 -11.47 0.32
N LEU A 9 3.12 -10.41 -0.29
CA LEU A 9 2.37 -9.57 -1.22
C LEU A 9 2.58 -10.08 -2.65
N LEU A 10 1.51 -10.50 -3.31
CA LEU A 10 1.58 -11.16 -4.62
C LEU A 10 1.28 -10.21 -5.79
N LEU A 11 0.31 -9.31 -5.60
CA LEU A 11 -0.20 -8.41 -6.64
C LEU A 11 -0.85 -7.19 -5.98
N VAL A 12 -0.76 -6.04 -6.63
CA VAL A 12 -1.57 -4.87 -6.27
C VAL A 12 -2.48 -4.52 -7.43
N LEU A 13 -3.79 -4.52 -7.19
CA LEU A 13 -4.79 -4.01 -8.13
C LEU A 13 -5.13 -2.58 -7.75
N VAL A 14 -5.19 -1.68 -8.73
CA VAL A 14 -5.48 -0.27 -8.49
C VAL A 14 -6.61 0.16 -9.40
N GLU A 15 -7.73 0.53 -8.80
CA GLU A 15 -8.85 1.20 -9.47
C GLU A 15 -8.70 2.71 -9.25
N VAL A 16 -8.85 3.48 -10.32
CA VAL A 16 -8.78 4.94 -10.30
C VAL A 16 -10.11 5.48 -10.79
N ASP A 17 -10.82 6.15 -9.88
CA ASP A 17 -11.99 6.97 -10.19
C ASP A 17 -11.58 8.45 -10.25
N ASP A 18 -12.51 9.34 -10.65
CA ASP A 18 -12.24 10.77 -10.84
C ASP A 18 -11.54 11.44 -9.62
N ASP A 19 -11.94 11.06 -8.40
CA ASP A 19 -11.41 11.61 -7.14
C ASP A 19 -11.04 10.53 -6.10
N ASN A 20 -10.95 9.26 -6.50
CA ASN A 20 -10.67 8.19 -5.54
C ASN A 20 -9.69 7.17 -6.12
N ILE A 21 -8.89 6.58 -5.25
CA ILE A 21 -8.09 5.41 -5.57
C ILE A 21 -8.49 4.27 -4.65
N THR A 22 -8.80 3.12 -5.23
CA THR A 22 -8.94 1.87 -4.47
C THR A 22 -7.75 0.97 -4.78
N ALA A 23 -6.95 0.65 -3.76
CA ALA A 23 -5.87 -0.32 -3.86
C ALA A 23 -6.28 -1.64 -3.20
N THR A 24 -6.20 -2.74 -3.95
CA THR A 24 -6.36 -4.10 -3.42
C THR A 24 -5.01 -4.80 -3.42
N PHE A 25 -4.53 -5.15 -2.24
CA PHE A 25 -3.33 -5.93 -2.02
C PHE A 25 -3.73 -7.40 -1.93
N ASP A 26 -3.35 -8.20 -2.92
CA ASP A 26 -3.58 -9.65 -2.92
C ASP A 26 -2.45 -10.36 -2.16
N LEU A 27 -2.82 -11.22 -1.22
CA LEU A 27 -1.90 -11.76 -0.22
C LEU A 27 -1.77 -13.28 -0.32
N GLY A 28 -0.53 -13.74 -0.28
CA GLY A 28 -0.17 -15.14 -0.18
C GLY A 28 -0.23 -15.68 1.25
N GLY A 29 0.69 -16.60 1.52
CA GLY A 29 0.83 -17.21 2.84
C GLY A 29 1.38 -16.23 3.90
N PRO A 30 1.19 -16.53 5.19
CA PRO A 30 1.88 -15.83 6.28
C PRO A 30 3.40 -15.87 6.08
N LEU A 31 4.08 -14.77 6.36
CA LEU A 31 5.54 -14.75 6.36
C LEU A 31 6.07 -15.53 7.56
N PRO A 32 7.11 -16.37 7.39
CA PRO A 32 7.72 -17.08 8.50
C PRO A 32 8.55 -16.11 9.34
N LEU A 33 7.96 -15.59 10.43
CA LEU A 33 8.65 -14.75 11.39
C LEU A 33 8.95 -15.52 12.68
N ASP A 34 10.16 -15.34 13.21
CA ASP A 34 10.57 -15.94 14.49
C ASP A 34 9.85 -15.29 15.68
N VAL A 35 9.49 -14.01 15.55
CA VAL A 35 8.74 -13.22 16.53
C VAL A 35 7.62 -12.44 15.82
N PRO A 36 6.47 -12.19 16.48
CA PRO A 36 5.45 -11.31 15.92
C PRO A 36 6.02 -9.91 15.68
N ALA A 37 5.79 -9.37 14.48
CA ALA A 37 6.23 -8.02 14.12
C ALA A 37 5.44 -6.94 14.87
N ASP A 38 6.12 -5.88 15.29
CA ASP A 38 5.47 -4.71 15.89
C ASP A 38 4.65 -3.91 14.87
N TRP A 39 5.04 -3.94 13.60
CA TRP A 39 4.26 -3.38 12.50
C TRP A 39 4.74 -3.88 11.14
N PHE A 40 3.86 -3.80 10.14
CA PHE A 40 4.17 -4.05 8.74
C PHE A 40 3.34 -3.17 7.82
N THR A 41 3.78 -3.01 6.59
CA THR A 41 3.14 -2.15 5.58
C THR A 41 2.96 -2.90 4.28
N TYR A 42 1.81 -2.75 3.64
CA TYR A 42 1.63 -3.00 2.21
C TYR A 42 1.49 -1.67 1.49
N GLY A 43 2.10 -1.54 0.32
CA GLY A 43 1.98 -0.31 -0.43
C GLY A 43 2.33 -0.45 -1.90
N LEU A 44 2.18 0.66 -2.60
CA LEU A 44 2.65 0.84 -3.96
C LEU A 44 3.37 2.18 -4.08
N THR A 45 4.43 2.19 -4.88
CA THR A 45 5.19 3.39 -5.23
C THR A 45 4.86 3.77 -6.65
N LEU A 46 4.48 5.04 -6.84
CA LEU A 46 4.37 5.68 -8.13
C LEU A 46 5.67 6.41 -8.43
N ALA A 47 6.34 6.05 -9.52
CA ALA A 47 7.47 6.80 -10.05
C ALA A 47 7.05 7.62 -11.28
N GLY A 48 7.59 8.84 -11.37
CA GLY A 48 7.41 9.70 -12.53
C GLY A 48 8.22 9.18 -13.72
N SER A 49 8.02 9.79 -14.89
CA SER A 49 8.73 9.42 -16.14
C SER A 49 10.25 9.58 -16.05
N SER A 50 10.77 10.38 -15.11
CA SER A 50 12.20 10.50 -14.79
C SER A 50 12.75 9.38 -13.91
N GLY A 51 11.91 8.45 -13.44
CA GLY A 51 12.27 7.32 -12.58
C GLY A 51 12.31 7.63 -11.08
N GLY A 52 12.15 8.90 -10.67
CA GLY A 52 12.07 9.27 -9.25
C GLY A 52 10.70 8.97 -8.62
N PRO A 53 10.64 8.65 -7.32
CA PRO A 53 9.36 8.44 -6.62
C PRO A 53 8.58 9.75 -6.54
N VAL A 54 7.28 9.68 -6.79
CA VAL A 54 6.34 10.81 -6.75
C VAL A 54 5.37 10.63 -5.59
N LYS A 55 4.73 9.46 -5.52
CA LYS A 55 3.81 9.12 -4.44
C LYS A 55 4.04 7.72 -3.92
N GLN A 56 3.67 7.53 -2.66
CA GLN A 56 3.44 6.21 -2.08
C GLN A 56 2.03 6.13 -1.53
N PHE A 57 1.33 5.06 -1.86
CA PHE A 57 0.05 4.70 -1.24
C PHE A 57 0.32 3.47 -0.39
N GLY A 58 -0.10 3.49 0.87
CA GLY A 58 0.19 2.38 1.76
C GLY A 58 -0.82 2.21 2.86
N VAL A 59 -0.79 1.03 3.46
CA VAL A 59 -1.52 0.67 4.67
C VAL A 59 -0.57 -0.01 5.63
N ARG A 60 -0.52 0.50 6.86
CA ARG A 60 0.26 -0.04 7.96
C ARG A 60 -0.67 -0.70 8.97
N PHE A 61 -0.23 -1.86 9.45
CA PHE A 61 -0.83 -2.58 10.55
C PHE A 61 0.15 -2.65 11.72
N SER A 62 -0.35 -2.44 12.92
CA SER A 62 0.34 -2.67 14.19
C SER A 62 -0.65 -3.23 15.22
N PRO A 63 -0.19 -3.72 16.38
CA PRO A 63 -1.07 -4.19 17.44
C PRO A 63 -2.10 -3.16 17.95
N THR A 64 -1.84 -1.88 17.77
CA THR A 64 -2.66 -0.78 18.32
C THR A 64 -3.34 0.05 17.25
N GLU A 65 -2.92 -0.03 15.99
CA GLU A 65 -3.39 0.86 14.93
C GLU A 65 -3.42 0.16 13.55
N THR A 66 -4.45 0.45 12.78
CA THR A 66 -4.47 0.24 11.32
C THR A 66 -4.64 1.61 10.69
N LYS A 67 -3.74 1.95 9.77
CA LYS A 67 -3.68 3.29 9.19
C LYS A 67 -3.22 3.24 7.75
N ALA A 68 -3.98 3.86 6.86
CA ALA A 68 -3.57 4.08 5.49
C ALA A 68 -3.01 5.50 5.30
N PHE A 69 -2.17 5.66 4.29
CA PHE A 69 -1.53 6.93 4.00
C PHE A 69 -1.23 7.10 2.52
N ILE A 70 -1.16 8.37 2.11
CA ILE A 70 -0.51 8.79 0.87
C ILE A 70 0.65 9.68 1.27
N PHE A 71 1.86 9.36 0.79
CA PHE A 71 3.02 10.22 0.94
C PHE A 71 3.40 10.84 -0.40
N GLU A 72 3.51 12.16 -0.45
CA GLU A 72 3.89 12.94 -1.62
C GLU A 72 5.36 13.34 -1.50
N PHE A 73 6.24 12.76 -2.33
CA PHE A 73 7.68 12.95 -2.19
C PHE A 73 8.13 14.38 -2.52
N THR A 74 7.50 15.01 -3.51
CA THR A 74 7.89 16.37 -3.95
C THR A 74 7.62 17.41 -2.86
N SER A 75 6.51 17.29 -2.13
CA SER A 75 6.12 18.24 -1.09
C SER A 75 6.47 17.77 0.33
N ALA A 76 6.92 16.53 0.49
CA ALA A 76 7.14 15.86 1.77
C ALA A 76 5.89 15.92 2.68
N THR A 77 4.71 15.75 2.09
CA THR A 77 3.43 15.78 2.81
C THR A 77 2.81 14.40 2.89
N GLN A 78 2.00 14.17 3.94
CA GLN A 78 1.32 12.90 4.15
C GLN A 78 -0.16 13.13 4.45
N ALA A 79 -1.03 12.55 3.63
CA ALA A 79 -2.44 12.36 3.94
C ALA A 79 -2.61 11.04 4.70
N ASN A 80 -3.51 11.01 5.68
CA ASN A 80 -3.71 9.86 6.56
C ASN A 80 -5.18 9.48 6.61
N TYR A 81 -5.44 8.18 6.59
CA TYR A 81 -6.76 7.59 6.60
C TYR A 81 -6.82 6.59 7.74
N ASP A 82 -7.88 6.64 8.53
CA ASP A 82 -8.07 5.70 9.64
C ASP A 82 -8.53 4.32 9.15
N ALA A 83 -8.74 3.40 10.09
CA ALA A 83 -9.13 2.02 9.80
C ALA A 83 -10.49 1.89 9.08
N ALA A 84 -11.35 2.91 9.07
CA ALA A 84 -12.64 2.85 8.37
C ALA A 84 -12.49 2.76 6.84
N TYR A 85 -11.31 3.12 6.32
CA TYR A 85 -10.96 3.06 4.90
C TYR A 85 -10.21 1.77 4.51
N VAL A 86 -10.03 0.86 5.46
CA VAL A 86 -9.28 -0.39 5.28
C VAL A 86 -10.18 -1.59 5.54
N ASP A 87 -10.36 -2.43 4.54
CA ASP A 87 -11.09 -3.69 4.62
C ASP A 87 -10.10 -4.85 4.51
N ASN A 88 -9.74 -5.43 5.66
CA ASN A 88 -8.87 -6.60 5.73
C ASN A 88 -9.70 -7.88 5.66
N ARG A 89 -9.53 -8.63 4.58
CA ARG A 89 -10.27 -9.86 4.25
C ARG A 89 -9.46 -11.13 4.52
N GLY A 90 -8.30 -11.01 5.15
CA GLY A 90 -7.38 -12.12 5.45
C GLY A 90 -6.45 -12.48 4.29
N SER A 91 -7.00 -12.83 3.12
CA SER A 91 -6.22 -13.11 1.90
C SER A 91 -6.08 -11.89 0.98
N SER A 92 -6.70 -10.77 1.32
CA SER A 92 -6.52 -9.50 0.63
C SER A 92 -6.78 -8.35 1.59
N VAL A 93 -6.20 -7.19 1.26
CA VAL A 93 -6.49 -5.93 1.95
C VAL A 93 -6.95 -4.92 0.91
N VAL A 94 -8.13 -4.35 1.11
CA VAL A 94 -8.65 -3.27 0.26
C VAL A 94 -8.55 -1.95 1.01
N VAL A 95 -7.97 -0.96 0.36
CA VAL A 95 -7.79 0.38 0.92
C VAL A 95 -8.41 1.41 -0.02
N LYS A 96 -9.28 2.25 0.55
CA LYS A 96 -9.93 3.34 -0.18
C LYS A 96 -9.28 4.67 0.18
N PHE A 97 -8.60 5.26 -0.78
CA PHE A 97 -8.06 6.59 -0.68
C PHE A 97 -9.04 7.56 -1.31
N VAL A 98 -9.83 8.24 -0.47
CA VAL A 98 -10.77 9.27 -0.92
C VAL A 98 -10.08 10.61 -1.14
N ASP A 99 -10.64 11.42 -2.03
CA ASP A 99 -10.10 12.72 -2.46
C ASP A 99 -8.63 12.58 -2.94
N ALA A 100 -8.34 11.49 -3.66
CA ALA A 100 -7.01 11.09 -4.06
C ALA A 100 -6.93 10.80 -5.55
N ALA A 101 -5.84 11.24 -6.16
CA ALA A 101 -5.52 10.96 -7.55
C ALA A 101 -4.04 10.57 -7.68
N LEU A 102 -3.71 9.83 -8.74
CA LEU A 102 -2.32 9.50 -9.06
C LEU A 102 -1.52 10.78 -9.35
N GLY A 103 -2.18 11.82 -9.88
CA GLY A 103 -1.66 13.18 -9.92
C GLY A 103 -0.46 13.38 -10.85
N VAL A 104 -0.33 12.56 -11.89
CA VAL A 104 0.73 12.70 -12.90
C VAL A 104 0.16 12.56 -14.32
N ASP A 105 0.56 13.48 -15.21
CA ASP A 105 0.21 13.44 -16.63
C ASP A 105 0.87 12.25 -17.36
N SER A 106 1.98 11.74 -16.80
CA SER A 106 2.67 10.55 -17.29
C SER A 106 3.21 9.72 -16.12
N ILE A 107 2.67 8.53 -15.94
CA ILE A 107 3.19 7.51 -15.01
C ILE A 107 4.43 6.88 -15.65
N GLY A 108 5.56 6.87 -14.95
CA GLY A 108 6.75 6.13 -15.36
C GLY A 108 6.61 4.65 -15.01
N SER A 109 6.36 4.36 -13.73
CA SER A 109 6.10 3.01 -13.25
C SER A 109 5.24 3.01 -11.97
N LEU A 110 4.60 1.87 -11.73
CA LEU A 110 3.91 1.53 -10.49
C LEU A 110 4.44 0.18 -10.01
N THR A 111 4.93 0.13 -8.79
CA THR A 111 5.44 -1.11 -8.17
C THR A 111 4.89 -1.28 -6.77
N GLY A 112 4.44 -2.49 -6.45
CA GLY A 112 4.01 -2.86 -5.11
C GLY A 112 5.20 -3.20 -4.23
N PHE A 113 5.04 -3.01 -2.92
CA PHE A 113 6.02 -3.37 -1.92
C PHE A 113 5.35 -3.81 -0.62
N ALA A 114 6.09 -4.58 0.17
CA ALA A 114 5.73 -4.91 1.53
C ALA A 114 6.95 -4.77 2.44
N THR A 115 6.75 -4.19 3.62
CA THR A 115 7.79 -4.07 4.65
C THR A 115 7.34 -4.63 5.98
N VAL A 116 8.26 -5.21 6.73
CA VAL A 116 8.08 -5.63 8.13
C VAL A 116 9.12 -4.90 8.96
N GLU A 117 8.69 -4.14 9.96
CA GLU A 117 9.58 -3.33 10.82
C GLU A 117 10.54 -2.39 10.06
N GLY A 118 10.19 -2.05 8.81
CA GLY A 118 10.97 -1.17 7.94
C GLY A 118 11.88 -1.90 6.97
N GLU A 119 12.02 -3.22 7.12
CA GLU A 119 12.78 -4.07 6.20
C GLU A 119 11.88 -4.53 5.06
N ASP A 120 12.39 -4.45 3.83
CA ASP A 120 11.69 -4.91 2.64
C ASP A 120 11.56 -6.43 2.64
N VAL A 121 10.33 -6.93 2.58
CA VAL A 121 10.01 -8.36 2.43
C VAL A 121 9.43 -8.70 1.06
N SER A 122 8.99 -7.69 0.32
CA SER A 122 8.61 -7.81 -1.09
C SER A 122 8.86 -6.48 -1.79
N ILE A 123 9.54 -6.52 -2.93
CA ILE A 123 9.84 -5.36 -3.78
C ILE A 123 9.47 -5.69 -5.22
N ASP A 124 9.24 -4.66 -6.03
CA ASP A 124 8.90 -4.79 -7.45
C ASP A 124 7.71 -5.73 -7.72
N VAL A 125 6.77 -5.80 -6.76
CA VAL A 125 5.54 -6.58 -6.92
C VAL A 125 4.72 -5.98 -8.06
N PRO A 126 4.15 -6.79 -8.97
CA PRO A 126 3.36 -6.29 -10.08
C PRO A 126 2.18 -5.44 -9.58
N VAL A 127 1.92 -4.36 -10.31
CA VAL A 127 0.74 -3.52 -10.13
C VAL A 127 -0.09 -3.57 -11.40
N GLN A 128 -1.37 -3.86 -11.27
CA GLN A 128 -2.33 -3.81 -12.38
C GLN A 128 -3.30 -2.66 -12.16
N LEU A 129 -3.30 -1.72 -13.10
CA LEU A 129 -4.35 -0.71 -13.20
C LEU A 129 -5.61 -1.39 -13.76
N LEU A 130 -6.72 -1.23 -13.06
CA LEU A 130 -8.04 -1.67 -13.50
C LEU A 130 -8.71 -0.48 -14.19
N THR A 131 -9.07 -0.68 -15.46
CA THR A 131 -9.75 0.31 -16.33
C THR A 131 -11.23 0.06 -16.42
#